data_AF-A0A9P0KYD5-F1
#
_entry.id   AF-A0A9P0KYD5-F1
#
_cell.length_a   1.000
_cell.length_b   1.000
_cell.length_c   1.000
_cell.angle_alpha   90.00
_cell.angle_beta   90.00
_cell.angle_gamma   90.00
#
_symmetry.space_group_name_H-M   'P 1'
#
loop_
_entity.id
_entity.type
_entity.pdbx_description
1 polymer ?
#
loop_
_entity_poly.entity_id
_entity_poly.type
_entity_poly.pdbx_seq_one_letter_code
_entity_poly.pdbx_strand_id
1 'polypeptide(L)'
;MFAQQKVTLPPGRHKIVILDEVDSMTEGAQQALRRTMEIYSNTTRFALACNYSEKVIEAIQSRCAILRYSRLTDAQVMARIIKICQAENVKYTQDGLEAIVFIAQGDMRQALNNLQSTHNGFGLVNSENVYKVCDEPHPMLIKEMLKNCIDGDIRKAYKVIQYLWSLGYAAEDIIKNIFRVCKNMDIDEGLKLNLIKEISYTHQRIVDGICSLIQMSGLLARLCKAAKGDTF
;
A
#
# COMPACT_ATOMS: atom_id res chain seq x y z
N MET A 1 21.30 6.69 31.69
CA MET A 1 20.10 6.41 30.88
C MET A 1 19.23 7.66 30.86
N PHE A 2 18.76 8.17 29.70
CA PHE A 2 18.10 9.50 29.59
C PHE A 2 16.83 9.64 30.46
N ALA A 3 16.13 8.54 30.72
CA ALA A 3 15.02 8.50 31.68
C ALA A 3 15.45 8.80 33.13
N GLN A 4 16.69 8.51 33.50
CA GLN A 4 17.25 8.74 34.85
C GLN A 4 17.72 10.18 35.08
N GLN A 5 18.02 10.94 34.02
CA GLN A 5 18.47 12.32 34.19
C GLN A 5 17.35 13.17 34.79
N LYS A 6 17.62 13.75 35.97
CA LYS A 6 16.71 14.65 36.66
C LYS A 6 16.72 15.98 35.91
N VAL A 7 15.65 16.24 35.16
CA VAL A 7 15.40 17.54 34.53
C VAL A 7 14.35 18.24 35.36
N THR A 8 14.62 19.47 35.81
CA THR A 8 13.66 20.31 36.50
C THR A 8 12.62 20.80 35.51
N LEU A 9 11.47 20.14 35.49
CA LEU A 9 10.30 20.55 34.72
C LEU A 9 9.33 21.35 35.60
N PRO A 10 8.57 22.30 35.03
CA PRO A 10 7.48 22.96 35.73
C PRO A 10 6.47 21.95 36.31
N PRO A 11 5.79 22.28 37.41
CA PRO A 11 4.79 21.40 38.02
C PRO A 11 3.73 20.98 36.98
N GLY A 12 3.42 19.69 36.93
CA GLY A 12 2.45 19.11 35.99
C GLY A 12 3.01 18.69 34.63
N ARG A 13 4.32 18.90 34.34
CA ARG A 13 4.95 18.41 33.10
C ARG A 13 5.76 17.14 33.33
N HIS A 14 5.69 16.23 32.36
CA HIS A 14 6.48 15.00 32.32
C HIS A 14 7.45 15.05 31.13
N LYS A 15 8.58 14.34 31.25
CA LYS A 15 9.45 14.04 30.10
C LYS A 15 8.69 13.13 29.15
N ILE A 16 8.92 13.23 27.84
CA ILE A 16 8.35 12.31 26.85
C ILE A 16 9.48 11.56 26.17
N VAL A 17 9.35 10.24 26.10
CA VAL A 17 10.21 9.36 25.30
C VAL A 17 9.37 8.80 24.17
N ILE A 18 9.77 9.09 22.94
CA ILE A 18 9.14 8.55 21.73
C ILE A 18 10.01 7.40 21.25
N LEU A 19 9.42 6.22 21.11
CA LEU A 19 10.05 5.06 20.50
C LEU A 19 9.26 4.72 19.24
N ASP A 20 9.91 4.89 18.10
CA ASP A 20 9.37 4.47 16.81
C ASP A 20 9.74 3.01 16.54
N GLU A 21 8.93 2.32 15.73
CA GLU A 21 9.15 0.93 15.31
C GLU A 21 9.38 -0.05 16.49
N VAL A 22 8.61 0.09 17.57
CA VAL A 22 8.79 -0.74 18.77
C VAL A 22 8.55 -2.24 18.50
N ASP A 23 7.82 -2.57 17.44
CA ASP A 23 7.60 -3.92 16.93
C ASP A 23 8.86 -4.57 16.32
N SER A 24 9.92 -3.81 16.09
CA SER A 24 11.25 -4.29 15.71
C SER A 24 12.14 -4.62 16.92
N MET A 25 11.71 -4.28 18.14
CA MET A 25 12.46 -4.62 19.35
C MET A 25 12.30 -6.09 19.72
N THR A 26 13.39 -6.73 20.15
CA THR A 26 13.35 -8.08 20.72
C THR A 26 12.50 -8.13 21.98
N GLU A 27 11.87 -9.28 22.26
CA GLU A 27 11.05 -9.46 23.46
C GLU A 27 11.82 -9.14 24.75
N GLY A 28 13.08 -9.54 24.84
CA GLY A 28 13.94 -9.22 25.99
C GLY A 28 14.13 -7.71 26.19
N ALA A 29 14.30 -6.94 25.11
CA ALA A 29 14.39 -5.49 25.18
C ALA A 29 13.06 -4.86 25.59
N GLN A 30 11.93 -5.39 25.10
CA GLN A 30 10.60 -4.95 25.51
C GLN A 30 10.34 -5.22 27.01
N GLN A 31 10.76 -6.37 27.55
CA GLN A 31 10.65 -6.68 28.98
C GLN A 31 11.48 -5.72 29.85
N ALA A 32 12.69 -5.35 29.39
CA ALA A 32 13.50 -4.35 30.07
C ALA A 32 12.87 -2.95 30.02
N LEU A 33 12.30 -2.58 28.86
CA LEU A 33 11.58 -1.33 28.67
C LEU A 33 10.38 -1.23 29.60
N ARG A 34 9.58 -2.28 29.73
CA ARG A 34 8.44 -2.36 30.65
C ARG A 34 8.84 -1.96 32.08
N ARG A 35 9.92 -2.53 32.62
CA ARG A 35 10.39 -2.20 33.97
C ARG A 35 10.77 -0.73 34.10
N THR A 36 11.36 -0.16 33.05
CA THR A 36 11.72 1.26 33.00
C THR A 36 10.47 2.15 32.97
N MET A 37 9.46 1.78 32.19
CA MET A 37 8.18 2.50 32.12
C MET A 37 7.46 2.53 33.48
N GLU A 38 7.49 1.41 34.22
CA GLU A 38 6.89 1.33 35.55
C GLU A 38 7.61 2.25 36.55
N ILE A 39 8.95 2.13 36.66
CA ILE A 39 9.76 2.86 37.65
C ILE A 39 9.65 4.38 37.44
N TYR A 40 9.65 4.84 36.19
CA TYR A 40 9.71 6.27 35.88
C TYR A 40 8.37 6.89 35.45
N SER A 41 7.25 6.17 35.61
CA SER A 41 5.88 6.60 35.22
C SER A 41 5.47 7.98 35.78
N ASN A 42 5.94 8.33 36.99
CA ASN A 42 5.66 9.63 37.61
C ASN A 42 6.40 10.81 36.96
N THR A 43 7.53 10.57 36.29
CA THR A 43 8.40 11.62 35.74
C THR A 43 8.43 11.64 34.22
N THR A 44 8.17 10.49 33.59
CA THR A 44 8.37 10.26 32.16
C THR A 44 7.16 9.52 31.58
N ARG A 45 6.65 10.01 30.45
CA ARG A 45 5.63 9.36 29.62
C ARG A 45 6.29 8.77 28.38
N PHE A 46 5.75 7.67 27.90
CA PHE A 46 6.24 6.98 26.72
C PHE A 46 5.18 7.05 25.63
N ALA A 47 5.61 7.38 24.42
CA ALA A 47 4.83 7.29 23.20
C ALA A 47 5.49 6.23 22.31
N LEU A 48 4.77 5.14 22.05
CA LEU A 48 5.28 4.01 21.28
C LEU A 48 4.54 3.99 19.94
N ALA A 49 5.28 3.98 18.84
CA ALA A 49 4.75 3.78 17.51
C ALA A 49 5.14 2.39 16.99
N CYS A 50 4.20 1.72 16.32
CA CYS A 50 4.38 0.40 15.73
C CYS A 50 3.37 0.19 14.60
N ASN A 51 3.71 -0.71 13.67
CA ASN A 51 2.78 -1.12 12.62
C ASN A 51 1.93 -2.32 13.08
N TYR A 52 2.54 -3.22 13.86
CA TYR A 52 1.92 -4.48 14.32
C TYR A 52 1.83 -4.52 15.85
N SER A 53 0.64 -4.24 16.39
CA SER A 53 0.42 -4.24 17.84
C SER A 53 0.68 -5.61 18.48
N GLU A 54 0.44 -6.69 17.76
CA GLU A 54 0.64 -8.09 18.18
C GLU A 54 2.11 -8.45 18.43
N LYS A 55 3.06 -7.70 17.84
CA LYS A 55 4.51 -7.87 18.10
C LYS A 55 4.97 -7.16 19.38
N VAL A 56 4.08 -6.38 20.01
CA VAL A 56 4.34 -5.70 21.28
C VAL A 56 3.82 -6.56 22.42
N ILE A 57 4.65 -6.85 23.42
CA ILE A 57 4.25 -7.68 24.56
C ILE A 57 3.04 -7.09 25.30
N GLU A 58 2.14 -7.96 25.76
CA GLU A 58 0.93 -7.56 26.50
C GLU A 58 1.24 -6.71 27.75
N ALA A 59 2.39 -6.95 28.37
CA ALA A 59 2.83 -6.19 29.54
C ALA A 59 3.06 -4.69 29.24
N ILE A 60 3.46 -4.34 28.02
CA ILE A 60 3.54 -2.93 27.59
C ILE A 60 2.16 -2.41 27.21
N GLN A 61 1.39 -3.20 26.44
CA GLN A 61 0.06 -2.80 25.96
C GLN A 61 -0.89 -2.46 27.11
N SER A 62 -0.92 -3.28 28.17
CA SER A 62 -1.75 -3.07 29.37
C SER A 62 -1.45 -1.77 30.14
N ARG A 63 -0.31 -1.12 29.89
CA ARG A 63 0.12 0.13 30.54
C ARG A 63 -0.01 1.35 29.64
N CYS A 64 -0.43 1.17 28.39
CA CYS A 64 -0.52 2.21 27.39
C CYS A 64 -1.96 2.36 26.88
N ALA A 65 -2.35 3.59 26.53
CA ALA A 65 -3.55 3.79 25.74
C ALA A 65 -3.26 3.41 24.29
N ILE A 66 -4.00 2.45 23.74
CA ILE A 66 -3.82 2.01 22.35
C ILE A 66 -4.66 2.91 21.44
N LEU A 67 -3.97 3.71 20.62
CA LEU A 67 -4.59 4.53 19.58
C LEU A 67 -4.37 3.85 18.23
N ARG A 68 -5.45 3.36 17.62
CA ARG A 68 -5.40 2.71 16.31
C ARG A 68 -5.55 3.74 15.19
N TYR A 69 -4.59 3.77 14.28
CA TYR A 69 -4.65 4.58 13.06
C TYR A 69 -5.14 3.71 11.90
N SER A 70 -6.15 4.18 11.19
CA SER A 70 -6.59 3.58 9.93
C SER A 70 -5.96 4.29 8.74
N ARG A 71 -5.96 3.62 7.59
CA ARG A 71 -5.57 4.25 6.32
C ARG A 71 -6.45 5.48 6.06
N LEU A 72 -5.87 6.50 5.43
CA LEU A 72 -6.60 7.69 5.03
C LEU A 72 -7.56 7.35 3.91
N THR A 73 -8.70 8.04 3.88
CA THR A 73 -9.62 7.94 2.74
C THR A 73 -9.07 8.72 1.55
N ASP A 74 -9.43 8.29 0.34
CA ASP A 74 -9.02 8.94 -0.91
C ASP A 74 -9.34 10.45 -0.91
N ALA A 75 -10.49 10.84 -0.33
CA ALA A 75 -10.89 12.23 -0.17
C ALA A 75 -9.96 13.01 0.77
N GLN A 76 -9.51 12.42 1.88
CA GLN A 76 -8.57 13.04 2.81
C GLN A 76 -7.19 13.24 2.17
N VAL A 77 -6.70 12.22 1.45
CA VAL A 77 -5.43 12.28 0.72
C VAL A 77 -5.50 13.36 -0.36
N MET A 78 -6.54 13.35 -1.20
CA MET A 78 -6.78 14.34 -2.24
C MET A 78 -6.82 15.76 -1.68
N ALA A 79 -7.59 15.99 -0.60
CA ALA A 79 -7.68 17.30 0.03
C ALA A 79 -6.33 17.82 0.55
N ARG A 80 -5.46 16.92 1.04
CA ARG A 80 -4.11 17.29 1.49
C ARG A 80 -3.18 17.57 0.32
N ILE A 81 -3.24 16.78 -0.75
CA ILE A 81 -2.43 16.99 -1.96
C ILE A 81 -2.76 18.35 -2.59
N ILE A 82 -4.05 18.67 -2.78
CA ILE A 82 -4.47 19.95 -3.38
C ILE A 82 -3.93 21.15 -2.59
N LYS A 83 -3.97 21.09 -1.25
CA LYS A 83 -3.41 22.15 -0.40
C LYS A 83 -1.90 22.34 -0.63
N ILE A 84 -1.16 21.26 -0.83
CA ILE A 84 0.29 21.31 -1.08
C ILE A 84 0.57 21.81 -2.49
N CYS A 85 -0.19 21.37 -3.50
CA CYS A 85 -0.07 21.89 -4.85
C CYS A 85 -0.30 23.40 -4.92
N GLN A 86 -1.27 23.92 -4.15
CA GLN A 86 -1.54 25.35 -4.04
C GLN A 86 -0.43 26.11 -3.32
N ALA A 87 0.13 25.55 -2.25
CA ALA A 87 1.22 26.18 -1.49
C ALA A 87 2.53 26.27 -2.30
N GLU A 88 2.85 25.22 -3.05
CA GLU A 88 4.09 25.09 -3.82
C GLU A 88 3.94 25.53 -5.30
N ASN A 89 2.76 26.00 -5.72
CA ASN A 89 2.42 26.35 -7.11
C ASN A 89 2.74 25.24 -8.13
N VAL A 90 2.46 23.99 -7.77
CA VAL A 90 2.65 22.83 -8.65
C VAL A 90 1.56 22.80 -9.72
N LYS A 91 1.95 22.64 -10.98
CA LYS A 91 1.01 22.45 -12.10
C LYS A 91 0.53 20.99 -12.11
N TYR A 92 -0.77 20.79 -12.05
CA TYR A 92 -1.38 19.45 -12.05
C TYR A 92 -2.63 19.40 -12.93
N THR A 93 -2.98 18.19 -13.35
CA THR A 93 -4.27 17.85 -13.94
C THR A 93 -5.05 16.95 -12.98
N GLN A 94 -6.39 16.94 -13.11
CA GLN A 94 -7.25 16.18 -12.19
C GLN A 94 -6.98 14.67 -12.25
N ASP A 95 -6.76 14.13 -13.44
CA ASP A 95 -6.36 12.74 -13.69
C ASP A 95 -5.00 12.39 -13.07
N GLY A 96 -4.07 13.35 -13.01
CA GLY A 96 -2.78 13.17 -12.34
C GLY A 96 -2.93 13.02 -10.84
N LEU A 97 -3.79 13.83 -10.21
CA LEU A 97 -4.06 13.72 -8.78
C LEU A 97 -4.78 12.41 -8.45
N GLU A 98 -5.76 12.01 -9.27
CA GLU A 98 -6.46 10.73 -9.11
C GLU A 98 -5.50 9.54 -9.24
N ALA A 99 -4.55 9.60 -10.19
CA ALA A 99 -3.51 8.58 -10.33
C ALA A 99 -2.63 8.49 -9.07
N ILE A 100 -2.21 9.62 -8.49
CA ILE A 100 -1.41 9.63 -7.26
C ILE A 100 -2.20 9.00 -6.09
N VAL A 101 -3.46 9.37 -5.93
CA VAL A 101 -4.32 8.82 -4.87
C VAL A 101 -4.52 7.32 -5.05
N PHE A 102 -4.75 6.86 -6.29
CA PHE A 102 -4.89 5.45 -6.61
C PHE A 102 -3.64 4.63 -6.25
N ILE A 103 -2.44 5.14 -6.55
CA ILE A 103 -1.17 4.48 -6.24
C ILE A 103 -0.87 4.50 -4.74
N ALA A 104 -1.22 5.60 -4.05
CA ALA A 104 -0.90 5.80 -2.64
C ALA A 104 -1.67 4.90 -1.66
N GLN A 105 -2.87 4.41 -2.02
CA GLN A 105 -3.67 3.48 -1.20
C GLN A 105 -3.87 3.90 0.28
N GLY A 106 -4.02 5.20 0.52
CA GLY A 106 -4.19 5.78 1.85
C GLY A 106 -2.90 6.08 2.61
N ASP A 107 -1.72 5.85 2.00
CA ASP A 107 -0.42 6.30 2.51
C ASP A 107 -0.11 7.73 2.02
N MET A 108 -0.21 8.69 2.94
CA MET A 108 0.09 10.10 2.64
C MET A 108 1.56 10.32 2.28
N ARG A 109 2.49 9.59 2.90
CA ARG A 109 3.93 9.74 2.63
C ARG A 109 4.23 9.30 1.21
N GLN A 110 3.70 8.15 0.80
CA GLN A 110 3.84 7.68 -0.58
C GLN A 110 3.21 8.65 -1.58
N ALA A 111 2.02 9.17 -1.29
CA ALA A 111 1.36 10.16 -2.15
C ALA A 111 2.22 11.41 -2.38
N LEU A 112 2.82 11.96 -1.32
CA LEU A 112 3.66 13.15 -1.43
C LEU A 112 4.98 12.88 -2.15
N ASN A 113 5.61 11.74 -1.87
CA ASN A 113 6.83 11.35 -2.57
C ASN A 113 6.57 11.21 -4.07
N ASN A 114 5.46 10.58 -4.46
CA ASN A 114 5.08 10.43 -5.87
C ASN A 114 4.79 11.79 -6.52
N LEU A 115 4.06 12.67 -5.83
CA LEU A 115 3.79 14.03 -6.29
C LEU A 115 5.09 14.81 -6.55
N GLN A 116 6.00 14.80 -5.56
CA GLN A 116 7.27 15.51 -5.64
C GLN A 116 8.16 14.94 -6.75
N SER A 117 8.28 13.61 -6.85
CA SER A 117 9.06 12.96 -7.91
C SER A 117 8.51 13.26 -9.30
N THR A 118 7.18 13.29 -9.45
CA THR A 118 6.53 13.63 -10.73
C THR A 118 6.77 15.08 -11.11
N HIS A 119 6.63 16.00 -10.15
CA HIS A 119 6.90 17.42 -10.38
C HIS A 119 8.38 17.67 -10.71
N ASN A 120 9.31 17.06 -9.99
CA ASN A 120 10.74 17.23 -10.23
C ASN A 120 11.19 16.60 -11.55
N GLY A 121 10.58 15.49 -11.96
CA GLY A 121 10.93 14.79 -13.21
C GLY A 121 10.39 15.49 -14.47
N PHE A 122 9.13 15.91 -14.44
CA PHE A 122 8.40 16.36 -15.65
C PHE A 122 7.75 17.74 -15.53
N GLY A 123 7.78 18.37 -14.35
CA GLY A 123 7.16 19.67 -14.06
C GLY A 123 5.64 19.61 -13.92
N LEU A 124 4.95 19.01 -14.90
CA LEU A 124 3.49 18.83 -14.90
C LEU A 124 3.10 17.46 -14.34
N VAL A 125 2.21 17.48 -13.35
CA VAL A 125 1.63 16.27 -12.76
C VAL A 125 0.39 15.86 -13.55
N ASN A 126 0.56 14.94 -14.50
CA ASN A 126 -0.53 14.30 -15.25
C ASN A 126 -0.53 12.78 -15.02
N SER A 127 -1.59 12.08 -15.41
CA SER A 127 -1.70 10.63 -15.18
C SER A 127 -0.54 9.84 -15.81
N GLU A 128 -0.13 10.19 -17.03
CA GLU A 128 0.95 9.51 -17.75
C GLU A 128 2.30 9.64 -17.04
N ASN A 129 2.68 10.84 -16.60
CA ASN A 129 3.93 11.09 -15.90
C ASN A 129 3.94 10.41 -14.54
N VAL A 130 2.80 10.39 -13.84
CA VAL A 130 2.67 9.69 -12.55
C VAL A 130 2.94 8.20 -12.73
N TYR A 131 2.28 7.53 -13.69
CA TYR A 131 2.51 6.10 -13.94
C TYR A 131 3.92 5.79 -14.42
N LYS A 132 4.54 6.69 -15.22
CA LYS A 132 5.95 6.55 -15.62
C LYS A 132 6.92 6.65 -14.45
N VAL A 133 6.68 7.56 -13.50
CA VAL A 133 7.56 7.76 -12.34
C VAL A 133 7.39 6.64 -11.31
N CYS A 134 6.16 6.16 -11.12
CA CYS A 134 5.86 5.08 -10.20
C CYS A 134 6.15 3.69 -10.78
N ASP A 135 6.48 3.60 -12.07
CA ASP A 135 6.72 2.35 -12.80
C ASP A 135 5.57 1.33 -12.61
N GLU A 136 4.33 1.83 -12.64
CA GLU A 136 3.14 0.99 -12.53
C GLU A 136 2.37 0.92 -13.86
N PRO A 137 1.91 -0.27 -14.28
CA PRO A 137 1.15 -0.43 -15.50
C PRO A 137 -0.18 0.32 -15.45
N HIS A 138 -0.48 1.05 -16.52
CA HIS A 138 -1.67 1.89 -16.60
C HIS A 138 -2.96 1.07 -16.40
N PRO A 139 -3.86 1.45 -15.47
CA PRO A 139 -5.02 0.63 -15.08
C PRO A 139 -6.01 0.40 -16.22
N MET A 140 -6.06 1.31 -17.20
CA MET A 140 -6.91 1.16 -18.39
C MET A 140 -6.53 -0.07 -19.24
N LEU A 141 -5.23 -0.36 -19.41
CA LEU A 141 -4.76 -1.54 -20.14
C LEU A 141 -5.17 -2.83 -19.43
N ILE A 142 -5.06 -2.84 -18.09
CA ILE A 142 -5.45 -3.97 -17.26
C ILE A 142 -6.97 -4.16 -17.28
N LYS A 143 -7.74 -3.07 -17.25
CA LYS A 143 -9.21 -3.12 -17.35
C LYS A 143 -9.65 -3.68 -18.70
N GLU A 144 -9.00 -3.27 -19.79
CA GLU A 144 -9.25 -3.83 -21.12
C GLU A 144 -8.87 -5.31 -21.19
N MET A 145 -7.74 -5.70 -20.60
CA MET A 145 -7.32 -7.10 -20.51
C MET A 145 -8.36 -7.95 -19.75
N LEU A 146 -8.84 -7.49 -18.60
CA LEU A 146 -9.87 -8.21 -17.83
C LEU A 146 -11.20 -8.32 -18.58
N LYS A 147 -11.62 -7.27 -19.30
CA LYS A 147 -12.81 -7.34 -20.17
C LYS A 147 -12.64 -8.37 -21.28
N ASN A 148 -11.51 -8.37 -21.98
CA ASN A 148 -11.20 -9.39 -22.99
C ASN A 148 -11.19 -10.82 -22.40
N CYS A 149 -10.78 -10.98 -21.15
CA CYS A 149 -10.87 -12.28 -20.46
C CYS A 149 -12.32 -12.70 -20.19
N ILE A 150 -13.19 -11.77 -19.82
CA ILE A 150 -14.61 -12.03 -19.59
C ILE A 150 -15.31 -12.41 -20.89
N ASP A 151 -14.97 -11.74 -21.98
CA ASP A 151 -15.47 -12.05 -23.32
C ASP A 151 -14.92 -13.40 -23.88
N GLY A 152 -13.93 -13.99 -23.19
CA GLY A 152 -13.30 -15.26 -23.57
C GLY A 152 -12.21 -15.14 -24.65
N ASP A 153 -11.82 -13.91 -25.01
CA ASP A 153 -10.82 -13.59 -26.04
C ASP A 153 -9.39 -13.62 -25.46
N ILE A 154 -8.88 -14.81 -25.16
CA ILE A 154 -7.53 -15.00 -24.58
C ILE A 154 -6.41 -14.39 -25.43
N ARG A 155 -6.55 -14.39 -26.76
CA ARG A 155 -5.52 -13.86 -27.67
C ARG A 155 -5.34 -12.35 -27.50
N LYS A 156 -6.44 -11.60 -27.31
CA LYS A 156 -6.39 -10.14 -27.09
C LYS A 156 -5.80 -9.84 -25.71
N ALA A 157 -6.25 -10.55 -24.68
CA ALA A 157 -5.71 -10.40 -23.33
C ALA A 157 -4.21 -10.72 -23.26
N TYR A 158 -3.75 -11.76 -23.97
CA TYR A 158 -2.35 -12.14 -24.03
C TYR A 158 -1.47 -11.06 -24.68
N LYS A 159 -1.95 -10.40 -25.75
CA LYS A 159 -1.23 -9.27 -26.36
C LYS A 159 -0.96 -8.15 -25.35
N VAL A 160 -1.92 -7.86 -24.46
CA VAL A 160 -1.75 -6.84 -23.43
C VAL A 160 -0.69 -7.27 -22.41
N ILE A 161 -0.74 -8.51 -21.90
CA ILE A 161 0.31 -9.01 -20.98
C ILE A 161 1.68 -9.03 -21.65
N GLN A 162 1.76 -9.47 -22.90
CA GLN A 162 3.02 -9.48 -23.65
C GLN A 162 3.58 -8.07 -23.85
N TYR A 163 2.70 -7.09 -24.10
CA TYR A 163 3.09 -5.69 -24.17
C TYR A 163 3.63 -5.19 -22.82
N LEU A 164 2.94 -5.44 -21.71
CA LEU A 164 3.44 -5.10 -20.37
C LEU A 164 4.78 -5.79 -20.06
N TRP A 165 4.94 -7.05 -20.47
CA TRP A 165 6.19 -7.78 -20.29
C TRP A 165 7.34 -7.16 -21.11
N SER A 166 7.06 -6.71 -22.33
CA SER A 166 8.06 -6.06 -23.20
C SER A 166 8.51 -4.69 -22.68
N LEU A 167 7.68 -4.04 -21.87
CA LEU A 167 8.03 -2.79 -21.19
C LEU A 167 8.92 -3.02 -19.96
N GLY A 168 9.11 -4.28 -19.53
CA GLY A 168 9.99 -4.62 -18.41
C GLY A 168 9.31 -4.63 -17.04
N TYR A 169 7.99 -4.53 -16.95
CA TYR A 169 7.27 -4.62 -15.67
C TYR A 169 7.47 -5.98 -15.01
N ALA A 170 7.69 -5.98 -13.69
CA ALA A 170 7.80 -7.21 -12.92
C ALA A 170 6.45 -7.93 -12.85
N ALA A 171 6.49 -9.26 -12.84
CA ALA A 171 5.28 -10.10 -12.74
C ALA A 171 4.47 -9.80 -11.47
N GLU A 172 5.15 -9.46 -10.38
CA GLU A 172 4.54 -9.04 -9.12
C GLU A 172 3.69 -7.77 -9.28
N ASP A 173 4.21 -6.76 -9.95
CA ASP A 173 3.53 -5.48 -10.11
C ASP A 173 2.35 -5.59 -11.07
N ILE A 174 2.50 -6.42 -12.12
CA ILE A 174 1.39 -6.75 -13.00
C ILE A 174 0.27 -7.44 -12.22
N ILE A 175 0.56 -8.48 -11.42
CA ILE A 175 -0.48 -9.17 -10.64
C ILE A 175 -1.10 -8.28 -9.56
N LYS A 176 -0.30 -7.49 -8.83
CA LYS A 176 -0.82 -6.55 -7.84
C LYS A 176 -1.80 -5.57 -8.49
N ASN A 177 -1.48 -5.05 -9.68
CA ASN A 177 -2.38 -4.14 -10.40
C ASN A 177 -3.60 -4.85 -10.99
N ILE A 178 -3.47 -6.09 -11.49
CA ILE A 178 -4.61 -6.91 -11.91
C ILE A 178 -5.60 -7.08 -10.74
N PHE A 179 -5.10 -7.42 -9.55
CA PHE A 179 -5.93 -7.55 -8.35
C PHE A 179 -6.63 -6.23 -7.99
N ARG A 180 -5.90 -5.11 -7.99
CA ARG A 180 -6.44 -3.77 -7.70
C ARG A 180 -7.57 -3.39 -8.65
N VAL A 181 -7.35 -3.56 -9.96
CA VAL A 181 -8.36 -3.23 -10.98
C VAL A 181 -9.56 -4.17 -10.91
N CYS A 182 -9.35 -5.47 -10.67
CA CYS A 182 -10.42 -6.45 -10.51
C CYS A 182 -11.33 -6.13 -9.31
N LYS A 183 -10.75 -5.65 -8.20
CA LYS A 183 -11.51 -5.27 -7.00
C LYS A 183 -12.45 -4.09 -7.26
N ASN A 184 -11.98 -3.11 -8.02
CA ASN A 184 -12.71 -1.87 -8.33
C ASN A 184 -13.62 -1.99 -9.56
N MET A 185 -13.67 -3.14 -10.22
CA MET A 185 -14.48 -3.34 -11.42
C MET A 185 -15.93 -3.70 -11.07
N ASP A 186 -16.88 -3.12 -11.79
CA ASP A 186 -18.31 -3.44 -11.67
C ASP A 186 -18.62 -4.74 -12.44
N ILE A 187 -18.67 -5.85 -11.70
CA ILE A 187 -18.97 -7.20 -12.20
C ILE A 187 -19.87 -7.86 -11.15
N ASP A 188 -20.65 -8.86 -11.56
CA ASP A 188 -21.32 -9.80 -10.66
C ASP A 188 -20.37 -10.28 -9.54
N GLU A 189 -20.87 -10.30 -8.31
CA GLU A 189 -20.08 -10.59 -7.11
C GLU A 189 -19.54 -12.03 -7.12
N GLY A 190 -20.33 -12.99 -7.60
CA GLY A 190 -19.92 -14.38 -7.72
C GLY A 190 -18.77 -14.55 -8.72
N LEU A 191 -18.89 -13.93 -9.89
CA LEU A 191 -17.81 -13.94 -10.89
C LEU A 191 -16.56 -13.22 -10.37
N LYS A 192 -16.72 -12.07 -9.71
CA LYS A 192 -15.62 -11.29 -9.14
C LYS A 192 -14.81 -12.11 -8.12
N LEU A 193 -15.47 -12.83 -7.23
CA LEU A 193 -14.82 -13.69 -6.25
C LEU A 193 -14.03 -14.83 -6.92
N ASN A 194 -14.58 -15.44 -7.96
CA ASN A 194 -13.89 -16.48 -8.74
C ASN A 194 -12.63 -15.94 -9.43
N LEU A 195 -12.70 -14.75 -10.03
CA LEU A 195 -11.53 -14.11 -10.64
C LEU A 195 -10.46 -13.79 -9.58
N ILE A 196 -10.87 -13.23 -8.43
CA ILE A 196 -9.96 -12.91 -7.32
C ILE A 196 -9.27 -14.18 -6.81
N LYS A 197 -9.98 -15.30 -6.71
CA LYS A 197 -9.40 -16.60 -6.30
C LYS A 197 -8.27 -17.02 -7.24
N GLU A 198 -8.48 -16.97 -8.54
CA GLU A 198 -7.46 -17.35 -9.53
C GLU A 198 -6.27 -16.39 -9.57
N ILE A 199 -6.52 -15.09 -9.39
CA ILE A 199 -5.47 -14.07 -9.25
C ILE A 199 -4.63 -14.35 -8.01
N SER A 200 -5.27 -14.63 -6.87
CA SER A 200 -4.61 -14.90 -5.59
C SER A 200 -3.74 -16.16 -5.65
N TYR A 201 -4.25 -17.23 -6.27
CA TYR A 201 -3.50 -18.46 -6.47
C TYR A 201 -2.24 -18.23 -7.33
N THR A 202 -2.34 -17.39 -8.36
CA THR A 202 -1.19 -17.04 -9.19
C THR A 202 -0.22 -16.12 -8.46
N HIS A 203 -0.75 -15.18 -7.66
CA HIS A 203 0.08 -14.30 -6.84
C HIS A 203 0.96 -15.10 -5.87
N GLN A 204 0.38 -16.10 -5.21
CA GLN A 204 1.13 -16.99 -4.33
C GLN A 204 2.29 -17.69 -5.07
N ARG A 205 2.03 -18.25 -6.26
CA ARG A 205 3.09 -18.89 -7.06
C ARG A 205 4.21 -17.94 -7.49
N ILE A 206 3.88 -16.67 -7.74
CA ILE A 206 4.88 -15.64 -8.04
C ILE A 206 5.73 -15.34 -6.80
N VAL A 207 5.09 -15.22 -5.63
CA VAL A 207 5.80 -15.03 -4.34
C VAL A 207 6.70 -16.23 -4.02
N ASP A 208 6.30 -17.45 -4.39
CA ASP A 208 7.13 -18.66 -4.28
C ASP A 208 8.32 -18.68 -5.27
N GLY A 209 8.45 -17.67 -6.13
CA GLY A 209 9.57 -17.47 -7.05
C GLY A 209 9.29 -17.85 -8.51
N ILE A 210 8.07 -18.29 -8.86
CA ILE A 210 7.72 -18.67 -10.23
C ILE A 210 7.20 -17.46 -11.02
N CYS A 211 8.13 -16.59 -11.42
CA CYS A 211 7.82 -15.32 -12.10
C CYS A 211 7.87 -15.41 -13.63
N SER A 212 7.44 -16.52 -14.24
CA SER A 212 7.52 -16.67 -15.70
C SER A 212 6.31 -16.10 -16.43
N LEU A 213 6.51 -15.63 -17.66
CA LEU A 213 5.41 -15.23 -18.57
C LEU A 213 4.39 -16.37 -18.77
N ILE A 214 4.83 -17.63 -18.65
CA ILE A 214 3.96 -18.81 -18.71
C ILE A 214 2.96 -18.83 -17.55
N GLN A 215 3.36 -18.47 -16.33
CA GLN A 215 2.40 -18.36 -15.21
C GLN A 215 1.36 -17.28 -15.46
N MET A 216 1.77 -16.14 -16.00
CA MET A 216 0.86 -15.03 -16.37
C MET A 216 -0.11 -15.44 -17.49
N SER A 217 0.38 -16.19 -18.48
CA SER A 217 -0.44 -16.74 -19.55
C SER A 217 -1.44 -17.78 -19.01
N GLY A 218 -0.99 -18.62 -18.08
CA GLY A 218 -1.82 -19.60 -17.39
C GLY A 218 -2.88 -18.95 -16.49
N LEU A 219 -2.60 -17.77 -15.92
CA LEU A 219 -3.60 -16.96 -15.23
C LEU A 219 -4.69 -16.51 -16.22
N LEU A 220 -4.32 -15.92 -17.37
CA LEU A 220 -5.31 -15.49 -18.37
C LEU A 220 -6.23 -16.64 -18.80
N ALA A 221 -5.67 -17.84 -19.03
CA ALA A 221 -6.45 -19.01 -19.37
C ALA A 221 -7.46 -19.40 -18.27
N ARG A 222 -7.04 -19.35 -17.00
CA ARG A 222 -7.91 -19.63 -15.85
C ARG A 222 -8.98 -18.56 -15.66
N LEU A 223 -8.66 -17.28 -15.89
CA LEU A 223 -9.64 -16.20 -15.86
C LEU A 223 -10.70 -16.35 -16.97
N CYS A 224 -10.29 -16.68 -18.20
CA CYS A 224 -11.23 -16.92 -19.30
C CYS A 224 -12.12 -18.14 -19.02
N LYS A 225 -11.58 -19.17 -18.36
CA LYS A 225 -12.35 -20.35 -17.97
C LYS A 225 -13.35 -20.02 -16.85
N ALA A 226 -12.91 -19.28 -15.83
CA ALA A 226 -13.76 -18.82 -14.74
C ALA A 226 -14.92 -17.95 -15.23
N ALA A 227 -14.68 -17.11 -16.25
CA ALA A 227 -15.71 -16.29 -16.88
C ALA A 227 -16.81 -17.10 -17.61
N LYS A 228 -16.48 -18.29 -18.12
CA LYS A 228 -17.44 -19.17 -18.81
C LYS A 228 -18.30 -20.03 -17.87
N GLY A 229 -18.07 -19.95 -16.56
CA GLY A 229 -18.81 -20.76 -15.58
C GLY A 229 -18.36 -22.22 -15.51
N ASP A 230 -17.28 -22.59 -16.19
CA ASP A 230 -16.69 -23.94 -16.12
C ASP A 230 -15.83 -24.07 -14.85
N THR A 231 -16.47 -24.04 -13.68
CA THR A 231 -15.84 -24.49 -12.44
C THR A 231 -15.89 -26.01 -12.37
N PHE A 232 -14.72 -26.64 -12.21
CA PHE A 232 -14.63 -28.03 -11.75
C PHE A 232 -15.14 -28.16 -10.31
#